data_AF-A0A1I0RA07-F1
#
_entry.id   AF-A0A1I0RA07-F1
#
_cell.length_a   1.000
_cell.length_b   1.000
_cell.length_c   1.000
_cell.angle_alpha   90.00
_cell.angle_beta   90.00
_cell.angle_gamma   90.00
#
_symmetry.space_group_name_H-M   'P 1'
#
loop_
_entity.id
_entity.type
_entity.pdbx_description
1 polymer ?
#
loop_
_entity_poly.entity_id
_entity_poly.type
_entity_poly.pdbx_seq_one_letter_code
_entity_poly.pdbx_strand_id
1 'polypeptide(L)'
;MVNSIYGDLNNEIACSFFEDGKIKSCKFEDENIIKTPVGKLIPKYQLSETRTRDKDSVEFYSNGLMKSIYLENVTNIITPIGIIGCEFITFYESGSIHRIFPTFGKVSGTWSEEEEIKLAPIIKVDCGDVIIYNKLSCICFYEKATIKSITLYTGEKVMVKVNGGEIEARFGIAFYENGAIKSIEPATPTLVNTSIGMIIAYDNNPVGIHGDTNSLEFDESGDVITVTTIQSGIEVIDKYGDIIHIGALRKPSLLDIDVMQMFPIKISIQANGIEIIDSNNQVKFYDSSKFSFSTFYNMLYMPDGCGGNCSSCKGCV
;
A
#
# COMPACT_ATOMS: atom_id res chain seq x y z
N MET A 1 9.72 -32.38 -19.08
CA MET A 1 10.77 -32.23 -18.06
C MET A 1 11.58 -31.00 -18.38
N VAL A 2 11.64 -30.05 -17.43
CA VAL A 2 12.43 -28.83 -17.57
C VAL A 2 13.42 -28.72 -16.41
N ASN A 3 14.68 -28.43 -16.74
CA ASN A 3 15.74 -28.34 -15.75
C ASN A 3 15.77 -26.94 -15.13
N SER A 4 15.88 -26.89 -13.81
CA SER A 4 16.10 -25.66 -13.05
C SER A 4 17.28 -25.83 -12.09
N ILE A 5 17.77 -24.73 -11.52
CA ILE A 5 18.77 -24.80 -10.45
C ILE A 5 18.25 -25.50 -9.18
N TYR A 6 16.93 -25.68 -9.08
CA TYR A 6 16.26 -26.35 -7.97
C TYR A 6 16.00 -27.85 -8.25
N GLY A 7 16.47 -28.36 -9.39
CA GLY A 7 16.24 -29.72 -9.86
C GLY A 7 15.29 -29.79 -11.06
N ASP A 8 14.95 -31.02 -11.42
CA ASP A 8 14.09 -31.33 -12.57
C ASP A 8 12.63 -31.10 -12.21
N LEU A 9 11.95 -30.29 -13.02
CA LEU A 9 10.51 -30.02 -12.93
C LEU A 9 9.80 -30.86 -13.98
N ASN A 10 8.81 -31.63 -13.55
CA ASN A 10 8.10 -32.61 -14.38
C ASN A 10 6.64 -32.22 -14.60
N ASN A 11 6.03 -32.84 -15.61
CA ASN A 11 4.60 -32.70 -15.92
C ASN A 11 4.21 -31.22 -16.15
N GLU A 12 4.97 -30.54 -17.00
CA GLU A 12 4.67 -29.19 -17.44
C GLU A 12 3.51 -29.15 -18.45
N ILE A 13 2.55 -28.25 -18.22
CA ILE A 13 1.47 -27.95 -19.17
C ILE A 13 1.91 -26.85 -20.13
N ALA A 14 2.59 -25.84 -19.59
CA ALA A 14 3.04 -24.69 -20.35
C ALA A 14 4.28 -24.12 -19.66
N CYS A 15 5.37 -23.92 -20.41
CA CYS A 15 6.49 -23.14 -19.95
C CYS A 15 6.84 -22.04 -20.95
N SER A 16 7.46 -20.97 -20.45
CA SER A 16 8.07 -19.93 -21.27
C SER A 16 9.57 -19.86 -21.01
N PHE A 17 10.33 -19.32 -21.98
CA PHE A 17 11.79 -19.27 -21.94
C PHE A 17 12.30 -17.86 -22.23
N PHE A 18 13.48 -17.54 -21.71
CA PHE A 18 14.25 -16.37 -22.12
C PHE A 18 14.91 -16.60 -23.49
N GLU A 19 15.46 -15.53 -24.07
CA GLU A 19 16.16 -15.59 -25.37
C GLU A 19 17.38 -16.52 -25.34
N ASP A 20 18.01 -16.67 -24.17
CA ASP A 20 19.15 -17.58 -23.95
C ASP A 20 18.73 -19.04 -23.71
N GLY A 21 17.44 -19.35 -23.81
CA GLY A 21 16.87 -20.69 -23.67
C GLY A 21 16.64 -21.14 -22.23
N LYS A 22 16.95 -20.33 -21.21
CA LYS A 22 16.63 -20.66 -19.82
C LYS A 22 15.13 -20.57 -19.55
N ILE A 23 14.65 -21.42 -18.63
CA ILE A 23 13.25 -21.36 -18.19
C ILE A 23 12.94 -20.01 -17.55
N LYS A 24 11.83 -19.41 -17.98
CA LYS A 24 11.31 -18.14 -17.48
C LYS A 24 10.11 -18.34 -16.57
N SER A 25 9.21 -19.24 -16.94
CA SER A 25 8.05 -19.60 -16.11
C SER A 25 7.50 -20.96 -16.49
N CYS A 26 6.74 -21.57 -15.58
CA CYS A 26 6.03 -22.80 -15.90
C CYS A 26 4.74 -23.02 -15.08
N LYS A 27 3.81 -23.76 -15.68
CA LYS A 27 2.58 -24.33 -15.11
C LYS A 27 2.66 -25.85 -15.11
N PHE A 28 2.13 -26.49 -14.07
CA PHE A 28 2.20 -27.93 -13.87
C PHE A 28 0.80 -28.56 -13.83
N GLU A 29 0.70 -29.84 -14.21
CA GLU A 29 -0.49 -30.68 -14.01
C GLU A 29 -0.37 -31.64 -12.82
N ASP A 30 0.83 -31.73 -12.23
CA ASP A 30 1.12 -32.65 -11.13
C ASP A 30 2.08 -32.03 -10.10
N GLU A 31 2.18 -32.68 -8.95
CA GLU A 31 2.98 -32.23 -7.82
C GLU A 31 4.47 -32.15 -8.18
N ASN A 32 5.07 -30.99 -7.88
CA ASN A 32 6.51 -30.78 -7.94
C ASN A 32 6.99 -30.26 -6.58
N ILE A 33 8.08 -30.81 -6.04
CA ILE A 33 8.63 -30.38 -4.75
C ILE A 33 9.91 -29.59 -4.97
N ILE A 34 9.87 -28.29 -4.69
CA ILE A 34 11.02 -27.40 -4.80
C ILE A 34 11.59 -27.15 -3.40
N LYS A 35 12.85 -27.55 -3.18
CA LYS A 35 13.57 -27.30 -1.91
C LYS A 35 14.26 -25.94 -1.97
N THR A 36 13.95 -25.08 -1.02
CA THR A 36 14.54 -23.73 -0.90
C THR A 36 15.01 -23.47 0.53
N PRO A 37 15.82 -22.41 0.76
CA PRO A 37 16.18 -22.00 2.12
C PRO A 37 14.96 -21.65 2.99
N VAL A 38 13.85 -21.25 2.39
CA VAL A 38 12.62 -20.83 3.12
C VAL A 38 11.65 -21.98 3.39
N GLY A 39 11.92 -23.16 2.83
CA GLY A 39 11.11 -24.36 3.04
C GLY A 39 11.00 -25.25 1.80
N LYS A 40 10.18 -26.31 1.93
CA LYS A 40 9.73 -27.12 0.79
C LYS A 40 8.48 -26.46 0.21
N LEU A 41 8.54 -26.14 -1.08
CA LEU A 41 7.48 -25.42 -1.78
C LEU A 41 6.88 -26.34 -2.83
N ILE A 42 5.56 -26.41 -2.84
CA ILE A 42 4.80 -27.19 -3.83
C ILE A 42 4.04 -26.17 -4.69
N PRO A 43 4.48 -25.93 -5.94
CA PRO A 43 3.77 -25.04 -6.85
C PRO A 43 2.37 -25.56 -7.13
N LYS A 44 1.44 -24.64 -7.42
CA LYS A 44 0.06 -24.98 -7.75
C LYS A 44 0.02 -25.78 -9.05
N TYR A 45 -0.75 -26.86 -9.05
CA TYR A 45 -0.98 -27.70 -10.22
C TYR A 45 -2.48 -27.96 -10.46
N GLN A 46 -3.35 -27.64 -9.49
CA GLN A 46 -4.79 -27.66 -9.70
C GLN A 46 -5.30 -26.34 -10.30
N LEU A 47 -5.76 -26.39 -11.56
CA LEU A 47 -6.09 -25.20 -12.36
C LEU A 47 -7.60 -24.87 -12.45
N SER A 48 -8.49 -25.71 -11.91
CA SER A 48 -9.94 -25.65 -12.19
C SER A 48 -10.81 -25.01 -11.10
N GLU A 49 -10.23 -24.41 -10.07
CA GLU A 49 -11.00 -23.81 -8.97
C GLU A 49 -11.40 -22.36 -9.27
N THR A 50 -12.60 -21.94 -8.86
CA THR A 50 -13.10 -20.56 -9.05
C THR A 50 -12.21 -19.48 -8.43
N ARG A 51 -11.53 -19.82 -7.33
CA ARG A 51 -10.58 -18.95 -6.62
C ARG A 51 -9.21 -18.89 -7.29
N THR A 52 -8.89 -19.82 -8.20
CA THR A 52 -7.56 -19.91 -8.80
C THR A 52 -7.31 -18.74 -9.76
N ARG A 53 -6.18 -18.06 -9.56
CA ARG A 53 -5.68 -17.05 -10.49
C ARG A 53 -5.09 -17.73 -11.72
N ASP A 54 -5.35 -17.17 -12.90
CA ASP A 54 -4.65 -17.55 -14.12
C ASP A 54 -3.23 -16.95 -14.07
N LYS A 55 -2.30 -17.72 -13.52
CA LYS A 55 -0.90 -17.35 -13.32
C LYS A 55 -0.03 -18.59 -13.45
N ASP A 56 1.21 -18.40 -13.89
CA ASP A 56 2.24 -19.44 -13.84
C ASP A 56 2.51 -19.88 -12.39
N SER A 57 2.68 -21.18 -12.19
CA SER A 57 2.92 -21.78 -10.88
C SER A 57 4.27 -21.35 -10.31
N VAL A 58 5.29 -21.22 -11.16
CA VAL A 58 6.62 -20.69 -10.81
C VAL A 58 7.13 -19.76 -11.91
N GLU A 59 7.78 -18.67 -11.51
CA GLU A 59 8.52 -17.78 -12.40
C GLU A 59 9.98 -17.67 -11.92
N PHE A 60 10.89 -17.45 -12.87
CA PHE A 60 12.33 -17.32 -12.64
C PHE A 60 12.86 -16.00 -13.23
N TYR A 61 13.95 -15.52 -12.65
CA TYR A 61 14.80 -14.50 -13.23
C TYR A 61 15.72 -15.09 -14.31
N SER A 62 16.35 -14.25 -15.14
CA SER A 62 17.29 -14.68 -16.18
C SER A 62 18.56 -15.34 -15.62
N ASN A 63 18.88 -15.10 -14.35
CA ASN A 63 19.94 -15.78 -13.61
C ASN A 63 19.53 -17.20 -13.13
N GLY A 64 18.27 -17.60 -13.32
CA GLY A 64 17.72 -18.90 -12.92
C GLY A 64 17.17 -18.96 -11.49
N LEU A 65 17.35 -17.92 -10.67
CA LEU A 65 16.77 -17.86 -9.34
C LEU A 65 15.25 -17.66 -9.41
N MET A 66 14.54 -18.22 -8.44
CA MET A 66 13.09 -18.10 -8.34
C MET A 66 12.70 -16.64 -8.15
N LYS A 67 11.76 -16.18 -8.97
CA LYS A 67 11.16 -14.84 -8.89
C LYS A 67 9.84 -14.87 -8.11
N SER A 68 9.02 -15.89 -8.35
CA SER A 68 7.78 -16.09 -7.60
C SER A 68 7.28 -17.52 -7.69
N ILE A 69 6.46 -17.91 -6.72
CA ILE A 69 5.82 -19.23 -6.66
C ILE A 69 4.41 -19.10 -6.09
N TYR A 70 3.44 -19.62 -6.83
CA TYR A 70 2.05 -19.78 -6.41
C TYR A 70 1.88 -21.21 -5.91
N LEU A 71 1.48 -21.35 -4.66
CA LEU A 71 1.49 -22.62 -3.93
C LEU A 71 0.17 -23.35 -4.08
N GLU A 72 0.24 -24.68 -4.09
CA GLU A 72 -0.95 -25.54 -4.12
C GLU A 72 -1.80 -25.36 -2.86
N ASN A 73 -1.14 -25.38 -1.71
CA ASN A 73 -1.76 -25.22 -0.39
C ASN A 73 -1.05 -24.12 0.40
N VAL A 74 -1.74 -23.56 1.40
CA VAL A 74 -1.13 -22.69 2.40
C VAL A 74 0.09 -23.40 2.99
N THR A 75 1.27 -22.82 2.77
CA THR A 75 2.55 -23.41 3.19
C THR A 75 3.19 -22.50 4.23
N ASN A 76 3.68 -23.09 5.31
CA ASN A 76 4.42 -22.37 6.34
C ASN A 76 5.83 -22.04 5.85
N ILE A 77 6.13 -20.75 5.77
CA ILE A 77 7.39 -20.21 5.28
C ILE A 77 8.19 -19.64 6.45
N ILE A 78 9.49 -19.93 6.48
CA ILE A 78 10.40 -19.31 7.43
C ILE A 78 10.71 -17.89 6.91
N THR A 79 10.29 -16.89 7.68
CA THR A 79 10.48 -15.47 7.34
C THR A 79 11.31 -14.77 8.43
N PRO A 80 11.84 -13.57 8.15
CA PRO A 80 12.58 -12.78 9.15
C PRO A 80 11.76 -12.44 10.41
N ILE A 81 10.43 -12.43 10.29
CA ILE A 81 9.50 -12.07 11.37
C ILE A 81 8.78 -13.29 11.96
N GLY A 82 9.29 -14.49 11.68
CA GLY A 82 8.74 -15.76 12.16
C GLY A 82 8.12 -16.61 11.04
N ILE A 83 7.36 -17.62 11.42
CA ILE A 83 6.73 -18.54 10.47
C ILE A 83 5.40 -17.95 10.01
N ILE A 84 5.22 -17.83 8.70
CA ILE A 84 3.99 -17.31 8.09
C ILE A 84 3.44 -18.32 7.10
N GLY A 85 2.18 -18.70 7.27
CA GLY A 85 1.44 -19.47 6.27
C GLY A 85 1.04 -18.59 5.10
N CYS A 86 1.33 -19.01 3.87
CA CYS A 86 0.99 -18.24 2.68
C CYS A 86 0.66 -19.10 1.46
N GLU A 87 0.02 -18.47 0.48
CA GLU A 87 -0.33 -19.08 -0.80
C GLU A 87 0.53 -18.56 -1.96
N PHE A 88 1.16 -17.40 -1.81
CA PHE A 88 2.01 -16.83 -2.86
C PHE A 88 3.20 -16.08 -2.27
N ILE A 89 4.35 -16.24 -2.91
CA ILE A 89 5.62 -15.62 -2.48
C ILE A 89 6.31 -15.04 -3.71
N THR A 90 6.94 -13.88 -3.53
CA THR A 90 7.90 -13.32 -4.49
C THR A 90 9.25 -13.12 -3.82
N PHE A 91 10.31 -13.15 -4.64
CA PHE A 91 11.69 -13.04 -4.20
C PHE A 91 12.40 -11.94 -4.96
N TYR A 92 13.49 -11.43 -4.39
CA TYR A 92 14.47 -10.61 -5.09
C TYR A 92 15.39 -11.47 -5.96
N GLU A 93 16.15 -10.84 -6.85
CA GLU A 93 17.17 -11.54 -7.67
C GLU A 93 18.28 -12.18 -6.84
N SER A 94 18.50 -11.74 -5.59
CA SER A 94 19.39 -12.39 -4.64
C SER A 94 18.81 -13.68 -4.03
N GLY A 95 17.52 -13.96 -4.24
CA GLY A 95 16.80 -15.08 -3.66
C GLY A 95 16.23 -14.81 -2.26
N SER A 96 16.42 -13.61 -1.69
CA SER A 96 15.74 -13.21 -0.46
C SER A 96 14.24 -12.95 -0.72
N ILE A 97 13.42 -13.11 0.32
CA ILE A 97 11.97 -12.88 0.21
C ILE A 97 11.71 -11.41 -0.07
N HIS A 98 10.86 -11.13 -1.06
CA HIS A 98 10.36 -9.79 -1.34
C HIS A 98 8.94 -9.60 -0.81
N ARG A 99 7.98 -10.48 -1.16
CA ARG A 99 6.61 -10.40 -0.65
C ARG A 99 6.05 -11.75 -0.27
N ILE A 100 5.19 -11.75 0.75
CA ILE A 100 4.40 -12.89 1.20
C ILE A 100 2.93 -12.49 1.17
N PHE A 101 2.10 -13.35 0.57
CA PHE A 101 0.66 -13.19 0.51
C PHE A 101 0.01 -14.35 1.27
N PRO A 102 -0.47 -14.11 2.50
CA PRO A 102 -1.13 -15.13 3.32
C PRO A 102 -2.26 -15.85 2.57
N THR A 103 -2.94 -15.10 1.73
CA THR A 103 -4.02 -15.54 0.83
C THR A 103 -3.83 -14.83 -0.51
N PHE A 104 -4.09 -15.53 -1.62
CA PHE A 104 -3.84 -15.03 -2.97
C PHE A 104 -4.92 -15.47 -3.98
N GLY A 105 -6.17 -15.54 -3.55
CA GLY A 105 -7.31 -15.90 -4.38
C GLY A 105 -7.67 -14.83 -5.42
N LYS A 106 -8.31 -15.25 -6.52
CA LYS A 106 -8.87 -14.38 -7.55
C LYS A 106 -10.22 -13.83 -7.09
N VAL A 107 -10.31 -12.51 -6.90
CA VAL A 107 -11.61 -11.83 -6.77
C VAL A 107 -12.28 -11.77 -8.14
N SER A 108 -13.54 -12.22 -8.22
CA SER A 108 -14.33 -12.34 -9.44
C SER A 108 -15.83 -12.25 -9.14
N GLY A 109 -16.70 -12.31 -10.17
CA GLY A 109 -18.15 -12.32 -9.97
C GLY A 109 -18.68 -13.50 -9.15
N THR A 110 -17.89 -14.55 -8.97
CA THR A 110 -18.22 -15.75 -8.18
C THR A 110 -17.36 -15.91 -6.93
N TRP A 111 -16.48 -14.95 -6.64
CA TRP A 111 -15.61 -14.94 -5.45
C TRP A 111 -15.33 -13.50 -5.04
N SER A 112 -15.98 -13.05 -4.00
CA SER A 112 -15.89 -11.69 -3.49
C SER A 112 -14.63 -11.45 -2.64
N GLU A 113 -14.26 -10.18 -2.46
CA GLU A 113 -13.22 -9.80 -1.50
C GLU A 113 -13.59 -10.21 -0.06
N GLU A 114 -14.87 -10.12 0.32
CA GLU A 114 -15.34 -10.55 1.63
C GLU A 114 -15.12 -12.04 1.89
N GLU A 115 -15.30 -12.88 0.86
CA GLU A 115 -15.01 -14.31 0.93
C GLU A 115 -13.50 -14.56 1.08
N GLU A 116 -12.66 -13.79 0.38
CA GLU A 116 -11.21 -13.85 0.54
C GLU A 116 -10.77 -13.45 1.96
N ILE A 117 -11.33 -12.37 2.50
CA ILE A 117 -11.06 -11.90 3.86
C ILE A 117 -11.42 -12.96 4.91
N LYS A 118 -12.48 -13.76 4.69
CA LYS A 118 -12.86 -14.83 5.63
C LYS A 118 -11.80 -15.92 5.73
N LEU A 119 -11.03 -16.16 4.67
CA LEU A 119 -9.92 -17.12 4.66
C LEU A 119 -8.63 -16.56 5.27
N ALA A 120 -8.48 -15.23 5.28
CA ALA A 120 -7.26 -14.60 5.75
C ALA A 120 -7.05 -14.82 7.27
N PRO A 121 -5.88 -15.35 7.68
CA PRO A 121 -5.55 -15.49 9.08
C PRO A 121 -5.26 -14.13 9.71
N ILE A 122 -5.49 -14.02 11.02
CA ILE A 122 -4.95 -12.91 11.81
C ILE A 122 -3.47 -13.19 12.04
N ILE A 123 -2.62 -12.26 11.67
CA ILE A 123 -1.17 -12.38 11.81
C ILE A 123 -0.71 -11.32 12.81
N LYS A 124 0.10 -11.76 13.79
CA LYS A 124 0.80 -10.85 14.69
C LYS A 124 2.15 -10.49 14.07
N VAL A 125 2.40 -9.20 13.87
CA VAL A 125 3.71 -8.68 13.43
C VAL A 125 4.18 -7.64 14.43
N ASP A 126 5.41 -7.80 14.91
CA ASP A 126 6.08 -6.85 15.78
C ASP A 126 7.01 -5.98 14.92
N CYS A 127 6.67 -4.69 14.80
CA CYS A 127 7.47 -3.70 14.09
C CYS A 127 8.11 -2.70 15.07
N GLY A 128 8.47 -3.14 16.28
CA GLY A 128 9.01 -2.28 17.33
C GLY A 128 7.89 -1.53 18.04
N ASP A 129 7.76 -0.22 17.79
CA ASP A 129 6.75 0.62 18.45
C ASP A 129 5.32 0.40 17.92
N VAL A 130 5.18 -0.40 16.85
CA VAL A 130 3.90 -0.77 16.26
C VAL A 130 3.73 -2.28 16.33
N ILE A 131 2.67 -2.73 17.01
CA ILE A 131 2.26 -4.13 17.01
C ILE A 131 1.02 -4.24 16.13
N ILE A 132 1.11 -5.05 15.08
CA ILE A 132 0.00 -5.33 14.16
C ILE A 132 -0.59 -6.68 14.53
N TYR A 133 -1.91 -6.74 14.64
CA TYR A 133 -2.64 -7.97 14.96
C TYR A 133 -3.94 -7.98 14.15
N ASN A 134 -3.80 -8.21 12.84
CA ASN A 134 -4.84 -7.98 11.86
C ASN A 134 -4.81 -9.03 10.76
N LYS A 135 -5.85 -9.04 9.92
CA LYS A 135 -5.81 -9.77 8.66
C LYS A 135 -5.00 -9.00 7.63
N LEU A 136 -3.98 -9.66 7.08
CA LEU A 136 -3.03 -9.04 6.16
C LEU A 136 -3.18 -9.65 4.77
N SER A 137 -3.19 -8.80 3.75
CA SER A 137 -3.19 -9.25 2.34
C SER A 137 -1.77 -9.42 1.80
N CYS A 138 -0.81 -8.64 2.30
CA CYS A 138 0.59 -8.72 1.87
C CYS A 138 1.54 -8.22 2.96
N ILE A 139 2.69 -8.87 3.08
CA ILE A 139 3.86 -8.37 3.82
C ILE A 139 5.01 -8.25 2.83
N CYS A 140 5.62 -7.07 2.77
CA CYS A 140 6.74 -6.75 1.90
C CYS A 140 8.00 -6.57 2.73
N PHE A 141 9.12 -7.11 2.27
CA PHE A 141 10.41 -7.01 2.92
C PHE A 141 11.37 -6.23 2.04
N TYR A 142 12.32 -5.54 2.67
CA TYR A 142 13.56 -5.13 2.02
C TYR A 142 14.43 -6.36 1.77
N GLU A 143 15.39 -6.22 0.85
CA GLU A 143 16.33 -7.29 0.51
C GLU A 143 17.17 -7.75 1.71
N LYS A 144 17.42 -6.86 2.68
CA LYS A 144 18.06 -7.14 3.97
C LYS A 144 17.12 -7.74 5.02
N ALA A 145 15.95 -8.24 4.61
CA ALA A 145 14.99 -8.94 5.46
C ALA A 145 14.29 -8.10 6.54
N THR A 146 14.42 -6.77 6.55
CA THR A 146 13.56 -5.89 7.36
C THR A 146 12.21 -5.67 6.68
N ILE A 147 11.16 -5.39 7.46
CA ILE A 147 9.83 -5.11 6.90
C ILE A 147 9.88 -3.78 6.14
N LYS A 148 9.37 -3.79 4.92
CA LYS A 148 9.22 -2.60 4.07
C LYS A 148 7.80 -2.04 4.14
N SER A 149 6.81 -2.91 4.07
CA SER A 149 5.41 -2.51 4.20
C SER A 149 4.52 -3.68 4.61
N ILE A 150 3.41 -3.35 5.22
CA ILE A 150 2.33 -4.29 5.54
C ILE A 150 1.06 -3.74 4.91
N THR A 151 0.35 -4.61 4.18
CA THR A 151 -0.94 -4.30 3.57
C THR A 151 -2.02 -5.03 4.34
N LEU A 152 -2.98 -4.27 4.84
CA LEU A 152 -4.15 -4.72 5.56
C LEU A 152 -5.26 -5.11 4.57
N TYR A 153 -6.13 -6.01 4.98
CA TYR A 153 -7.39 -6.20 4.27
C TYR A 153 -8.33 -5.02 4.45
N THR A 154 -9.27 -4.84 3.51
CA THR A 154 -10.31 -3.83 3.62
C THR A 154 -11.10 -3.99 4.93
N GLY A 155 -11.30 -2.89 5.64
CA GLY A 155 -11.98 -2.86 6.95
C GLY A 155 -11.08 -3.10 8.16
N GLU A 156 -9.89 -3.67 7.96
CA GLU A 156 -8.88 -3.79 9.03
C GLU A 156 -8.22 -2.43 9.31
N LYS A 157 -7.89 -2.22 10.58
CA LYS A 157 -7.28 -0.98 11.06
C LYS A 157 -6.24 -1.25 12.14
N VAL A 158 -5.22 -0.39 12.19
CA VAL A 158 -4.12 -0.48 13.16
C VAL A 158 -3.93 0.88 13.81
N MET A 159 -3.81 0.92 15.13
CA MET A 159 -3.37 2.13 15.84
C MET A 159 -1.85 2.27 15.74
N VAL A 160 -1.40 3.40 15.20
CA VAL A 160 0.02 3.70 14.97
C VAL A 160 0.41 4.91 15.82
N LYS A 161 1.46 4.77 16.62
CA LYS A 161 2.06 5.90 17.35
C LYS A 161 2.98 6.67 16.43
N VAL A 162 2.76 7.97 16.35
CA VAL A 162 3.59 8.90 15.57
C VAL A 162 3.92 10.13 16.41
N ASN A 163 4.86 10.96 15.94
CA ASN A 163 5.13 12.23 16.57
C ASN A 163 3.85 13.08 16.58
N GLY A 164 3.36 13.43 17.78
CA GLY A 164 2.15 14.23 17.94
C GLY A 164 0.86 13.45 18.23
N GLY A 165 0.89 12.11 18.30
CA GLY A 165 -0.26 11.34 18.79
C GLY A 165 -0.36 9.92 18.25
N GLU A 166 -1.58 9.40 18.27
CA GLU A 166 -1.91 8.09 17.68
C GLU A 166 -2.83 8.30 16.48
N ILE A 167 -2.55 7.58 15.40
CA ILE A 167 -3.33 7.62 14.16
C ILE A 167 -3.84 6.22 13.86
N GLU A 168 -5.14 6.11 13.61
CA GLU A 168 -5.75 4.87 13.11
C GLU A 168 -5.45 4.77 11.61
N ALA A 169 -4.63 3.80 11.21
CA ALA A 169 -4.28 3.52 9.83
C ALA A 169 -5.21 2.45 9.22
N ARG A 170 -5.57 2.63 7.95
CA ARG A 170 -6.25 1.63 7.08
C ARG A 170 -5.32 1.24 5.93
N PHE A 171 -5.64 0.18 5.19
CA PHE A 171 -4.93 -0.31 3.99
C PHE A 171 -3.45 -0.69 4.15
N GLY A 172 -2.61 0.08 4.81
CA GLY A 172 -1.25 -0.32 5.08
C GLY A 172 -0.37 0.70 5.77
N ILE A 173 0.82 0.22 6.10
CA ILE A 173 1.88 0.94 6.80
C ILE A 173 3.18 0.61 6.07
N ALA A 174 3.97 1.63 5.74
CA ALA A 174 5.32 1.48 5.21
C ALA A 174 6.36 1.88 6.25
N PHE A 175 7.53 1.27 6.16
CA PHE A 175 8.66 1.48 7.07
C PHE A 175 9.93 1.79 6.27
N TYR A 176 10.84 2.53 6.89
CA TYR A 176 12.22 2.63 6.48
C TYR A 176 13.00 1.37 6.86
N GLU A 177 14.17 1.13 6.27
CA GLU A 177 15.00 -0.04 6.62
C GLU A 177 15.41 -0.07 8.10
N ASN A 178 15.48 1.09 8.75
CA ASN A 178 15.80 1.23 10.18
C ASN A 178 14.59 0.92 11.11
N GLY A 179 13.41 0.64 10.55
CA GLY A 179 12.18 0.36 11.28
C GLY A 179 11.29 1.57 11.57
N ALA A 180 11.75 2.79 11.31
CA ALA A 180 10.93 4.00 11.46
C ALA A 180 9.74 3.97 10.49
N ILE A 181 8.61 4.54 10.90
CA ILE A 181 7.41 4.64 10.06
C ILE A 181 7.72 5.59 8.91
N LYS A 182 7.52 5.11 7.69
CA LYS A 182 7.69 5.91 6.47
C LYS A 182 6.38 6.53 6.01
N SER A 183 5.29 5.77 6.05
CA SER A 183 3.98 6.29 5.68
C SER A 183 2.84 5.45 6.22
N ILE A 184 1.68 6.08 6.40
CA ILE A 184 0.42 5.44 6.80
C ILE A 184 -0.73 6.05 6.00
N GLU A 185 -1.79 5.28 5.80
CA GLU A 185 -3.02 5.80 5.20
C GLU A 185 -4.05 6.01 6.32
N PRO A 186 -4.34 7.26 6.74
CA PRO A 186 -5.29 7.52 7.81
C PRO A 186 -6.68 6.95 7.49
N ALA A 187 -7.29 6.29 8.48
CA ALA A 187 -8.62 5.71 8.36
C ALA A 187 -9.72 6.78 8.33
N THR A 188 -9.47 7.91 8.96
CA THR A 188 -10.35 9.08 9.05
C THR A 188 -9.53 10.36 8.88
N PRO A 189 -10.19 11.49 8.56
CA PRO A 189 -9.52 12.77 8.59
C PRO A 189 -8.79 13.05 9.89
N THR A 190 -7.47 13.21 9.80
CA THR A 190 -6.59 13.28 10.96
C THR A 190 -5.80 14.58 10.93
N LEU A 191 -5.93 15.38 11.99
CA LEU A 191 -5.14 16.60 12.13
C LEU A 191 -3.69 16.24 12.48
N VAL A 192 -2.75 16.69 11.65
CA VAL A 192 -1.32 16.44 11.83
C VAL A 192 -0.55 17.76 11.92
N ASN A 193 0.49 17.77 12.76
CA ASN A 193 1.41 18.88 12.85
C ASN A 193 2.46 18.76 11.74
N THR A 194 2.70 19.85 11.02
CA THR A 194 3.76 19.95 10.02
C THR A 194 4.57 21.22 10.27
N SER A 195 5.74 21.36 9.63
CA SER A 195 6.56 22.57 9.73
C SER A 195 5.91 23.82 9.12
N ILE A 196 4.87 23.66 8.29
CA ILE A 196 4.12 24.75 7.66
C ILE A 196 2.75 25.01 8.32
N GLY A 197 2.44 24.33 9.42
CA GLY A 197 1.19 24.45 10.17
C GLY A 197 0.43 23.14 10.31
N MET A 198 -0.78 23.19 10.86
CA MET A 198 -1.63 22.01 11.02
C MET A 198 -2.38 21.72 9.73
N ILE A 199 -2.38 20.46 9.30
CA ILE A 199 -3.05 19.98 8.08
C ILE A 199 -3.93 18.78 8.44
N ILE A 200 -5.11 18.67 7.84
CA ILE A 200 -5.96 17.50 7.99
C ILE A 200 -5.60 16.49 6.88
N ALA A 201 -4.86 15.44 7.25
CA ALA A 201 -4.44 14.37 6.36
C ALA A 201 -5.62 13.43 6.07
N TYR A 202 -6.00 13.35 4.79
CA TYR A 202 -7.00 12.41 4.30
C TYR A 202 -7.02 12.36 2.77
N ASP A 203 -6.91 11.16 2.22
CA ASP A 203 -7.24 10.85 0.83
C ASP A 203 -8.62 10.16 0.79
N ASN A 204 -9.56 10.71 0.03
CA ASN A 204 -10.88 10.11 -0.16
C ASN A 204 -10.89 9.01 -1.24
N ASN A 205 -9.83 8.87 -2.02
CA ASN A 205 -9.71 7.88 -3.06
C ASN A 205 -8.28 7.28 -3.13
N PRO A 206 -7.77 6.72 -2.02
CA PRO A 206 -6.46 6.09 -2.03
C PRO A 206 -6.51 4.83 -2.90
N VAL A 207 -5.38 4.50 -3.55
CA VAL A 207 -5.27 3.32 -4.42
C VAL A 207 -5.59 2.02 -3.65
N GLY A 208 -5.23 1.93 -2.36
CA GLY A 208 -5.64 0.85 -1.46
C GLY A 208 -5.13 -0.56 -1.80
N ILE A 209 -4.38 -0.74 -2.90
CA ILE A 209 -3.89 -2.04 -3.37
C ILE A 209 -2.70 -2.55 -2.55
N HIS A 210 -1.82 -1.64 -2.09
CA HIS A 210 -0.64 -1.98 -1.33
C HIS A 210 -0.34 -0.91 -0.26
N GLY A 211 0.24 -1.33 0.85
CA GLY A 211 0.67 -0.44 1.94
C GLY A 211 1.97 0.32 1.70
N ASP A 212 2.57 0.21 0.50
CA ASP A 212 3.88 0.79 0.19
C ASP A 212 3.89 2.33 0.08
N THR A 213 2.78 2.89 -0.37
CA THR A 213 2.62 4.33 -0.62
C THR A 213 1.28 4.74 -0.05
N ASN A 214 1.29 5.72 0.84
CA ASN A 214 0.10 6.16 1.57
C ASN A 214 0.02 7.69 1.56
N SER A 215 -1.14 8.23 1.93
CA SER A 215 -1.43 9.67 1.91
C SER A 215 -0.67 10.52 2.94
N LEU A 216 -0.14 9.92 4.00
CA LEU A 216 0.65 10.61 5.03
C LEU A 216 2.03 9.98 5.12
N GLU A 217 3.08 10.75 4.82
CA GLU A 217 4.48 10.29 4.83
C GLU A 217 5.31 11.08 5.84
N PHE A 218 6.24 10.38 6.47
CA PHE A 218 7.16 10.89 7.49
C PHE A 218 8.60 10.68 7.05
N ASP A 219 9.52 11.47 7.59
CA ASP A 219 10.94 11.17 7.51
C ASP A 219 11.38 10.16 8.59
N GLU A 220 12.66 9.79 8.60
CA GLU A 220 13.22 8.84 9.59
C GLU A 220 13.20 9.37 11.03
N SER A 221 13.00 10.68 11.24
CA SER A 221 12.85 11.30 12.56
C SER A 221 11.38 11.28 13.04
N GLY A 222 10.46 10.92 12.15
CA GLY A 222 9.02 10.91 12.40
C GLY A 222 8.33 12.25 12.12
N ASP A 223 9.02 13.20 11.50
CA ASP A 223 8.42 14.47 11.09
C ASP A 223 7.63 14.30 9.80
N VAL A 224 6.46 14.93 9.71
CA VAL A 224 5.60 14.86 8.53
C VAL A 224 6.25 15.61 7.37
N ILE A 225 6.55 14.88 6.29
CA ILE A 225 7.14 15.43 5.07
C ILE A 225 6.17 15.47 3.91
N THR A 226 5.11 14.69 3.93
CA THR A 226 4.14 14.67 2.84
C THR A 226 2.73 14.45 3.36
N VAL A 227 1.78 15.26 2.88
CA VAL A 227 0.36 15.12 3.22
C VAL A 227 -0.50 15.25 1.98
N THR A 228 -1.36 14.26 1.75
CA THR A 228 -2.51 14.36 0.84
C THR A 228 -3.74 14.81 1.64
N THR A 229 -4.45 15.82 1.14
CA THR A 229 -5.56 16.46 1.85
C THR A 229 -6.68 16.89 0.90
N ILE A 230 -7.92 16.80 1.38
CA ILE A 230 -9.10 17.45 0.78
C ILE A 230 -9.70 18.57 1.64
N GLN A 231 -9.38 18.62 2.94
CA GLN A 231 -10.00 19.52 3.93
C GLN A 231 -9.14 20.70 4.32
N SER A 232 -7.83 20.63 4.10
CA SER A 232 -6.90 21.74 4.27
C SER A 232 -6.38 22.23 2.92
N GLY A 233 -6.04 23.51 2.87
CA GLY A 233 -5.27 24.12 1.78
C GLY A 233 -4.06 24.90 2.33
N ILE A 234 -3.21 25.35 1.41
CA ILE A 234 -2.02 26.14 1.69
C ILE A 234 -2.17 27.54 1.10
N GLU A 235 -1.88 28.53 1.93
CA GLU A 235 -1.60 29.90 1.52
C GLU A 235 -0.11 30.03 1.27
N VAL A 236 0.23 30.41 0.04
CA VAL A 236 1.59 30.81 -0.33
C VAL A 236 1.63 32.33 -0.35
N ILE A 237 2.45 32.91 0.51
CA ILE A 237 2.53 34.36 0.72
C ILE A 237 3.89 34.82 0.20
N ASP A 238 3.91 35.73 -0.75
CA ASP A 238 5.17 36.29 -1.26
C ASP A 238 5.72 37.40 -0.35
N LYS A 239 6.93 37.88 -0.67
CA LYS A 239 7.59 38.96 0.09
C LYS A 239 6.86 40.31 0.05
N TYR A 240 5.90 40.49 -0.86
CA TYR A 240 5.08 41.70 -0.97
C TYR A 240 3.73 41.56 -0.24
N GLY A 241 3.40 40.36 0.23
CA GLY A 241 2.15 40.04 0.91
C GLY A 241 1.05 39.53 -0.03
N ASP A 242 1.37 39.26 -1.31
CA ASP A 242 0.41 38.66 -2.24
C ASP A 242 0.19 37.19 -1.85
N ILE A 243 -1.08 36.78 -1.78
CA ILE A 243 -1.49 35.47 -1.29
C ILE A 243 -2.05 34.62 -2.44
N ILE A 244 -1.53 33.41 -2.58
CA ILE A 244 -2.05 32.37 -3.46
C ILE A 244 -2.69 31.29 -2.59
N HIS A 245 -3.99 31.07 -2.74
CA HIS A 245 -4.69 29.97 -2.07
C HIS A 245 -4.68 28.72 -2.95
N ILE A 246 -4.19 27.61 -2.40
CA ILE A 246 -4.11 26.32 -3.07
C ILE A 246 -4.83 25.29 -2.20
N GLY A 247 -5.93 24.75 -2.69
CA GLY A 247 -6.75 23.76 -1.97
C GLY A 247 -7.32 22.73 -2.92
N ALA A 248 -7.84 21.65 -2.35
CA ALA A 248 -8.54 20.61 -3.12
C ALA A 248 -9.77 21.18 -3.85
N LEU A 249 -10.00 20.72 -5.06
CA LEU A 249 -11.11 21.15 -5.90
C LEU A 249 -12.22 20.11 -5.94
N ARG A 250 -13.47 20.59 -6.02
CA ARG A 250 -14.64 19.75 -6.29
C ARG A 250 -14.88 19.69 -7.81
N LYS A 251 -14.93 18.50 -8.37
CA LYS A 251 -15.13 18.26 -9.82
C LYS A 251 -16.05 17.07 -10.05
N PRO A 252 -16.66 16.93 -11.23
CA PRO A 252 -17.38 15.71 -11.60
C PRO A 252 -16.49 14.47 -11.45
N SER A 253 -17.06 13.37 -11.00
CA SER A 253 -16.39 12.08 -10.93
C SER A 253 -16.08 11.59 -12.34
N LEU A 254 -14.97 10.85 -12.48
CA LEU A 254 -14.56 10.23 -13.74
C LEU A 254 -15.44 9.02 -14.09
N LEU A 255 -16.11 8.44 -13.08
CA LEU A 255 -16.99 7.27 -13.24
C LEU A 255 -18.45 7.66 -13.40
N ASP A 256 -18.85 8.78 -12.81
CA ASP A 256 -20.22 9.31 -12.86
C ASP A 256 -20.18 10.84 -12.90
N ILE A 257 -20.50 11.43 -14.05
CA ILE A 257 -20.42 12.88 -14.25
C ILE A 257 -21.46 13.67 -13.42
N ASP A 258 -22.52 13.01 -12.95
CA ASP A 258 -23.55 13.63 -12.11
C ASP A 258 -23.12 13.67 -10.63
N VAL A 259 -22.05 12.97 -10.26
CA VAL A 259 -21.50 12.94 -8.90
C VAL A 259 -20.32 13.89 -8.79
N MET A 260 -20.44 14.93 -7.96
CA MET A 260 -19.33 15.85 -7.66
C MET A 260 -18.47 15.32 -6.51
N GLN A 261 -17.20 15.04 -6.79
CA GLN A 261 -16.24 14.54 -5.81
C GLN A 261 -15.09 15.53 -5.53
N MET A 262 -14.50 15.43 -4.35
CA MET A 262 -13.26 16.16 -4.03
C MET A 262 -12.07 15.46 -4.67
N PHE A 263 -11.20 16.23 -5.30
CA PHE A 263 -9.90 15.79 -5.79
C PHE A 263 -8.81 16.37 -4.89
N PRO A 264 -8.00 15.55 -4.23
CA PRO A 264 -7.04 16.03 -3.24
C PRO A 264 -5.92 16.88 -3.86
N ILE A 265 -5.20 17.57 -2.98
CA ILE A 265 -3.85 18.06 -3.26
C ILE A 265 -2.84 17.25 -2.45
N LYS A 266 -1.63 17.10 -2.98
CA LYS A 266 -0.49 16.50 -2.27
C LYS A 266 0.55 17.58 -2.00
N ILE A 267 0.96 17.71 -0.75
CA ILE A 267 1.92 18.73 -0.30
C ILE A 267 3.15 17.99 0.22
N SER A 268 4.30 18.20 -0.40
CA SER A 268 5.60 17.65 -0.01
C SER A 268 6.48 18.76 0.55
N ILE A 269 6.87 18.66 1.80
CA ILE A 269 7.67 19.62 2.56
C ILE A 269 9.15 19.22 2.44
N GLN A 270 9.97 20.17 2.03
CA GLN A 270 11.41 20.00 1.84
C GLN A 270 12.17 21.10 2.58
N ALA A 271 13.48 20.91 2.76
CA ALA A 271 14.31 21.88 3.49
C ALA A 271 14.32 23.28 2.84
N ASN A 272 14.16 23.37 1.52
CA ASN A 272 14.20 24.62 0.76
C ASN A 272 12.83 25.16 0.35
N GLY A 273 11.72 24.50 0.70
CA GLY A 273 10.40 24.91 0.24
C GLY A 273 9.36 23.80 0.28
N ILE A 274 8.27 24.00 -0.46
CA ILE A 274 7.21 23.00 -0.61
C ILE A 274 6.94 22.73 -2.08
N GLU A 275 6.70 21.46 -2.41
CA GLU A 275 6.14 21.03 -3.68
C GLU A 275 4.66 20.71 -3.48
N ILE A 276 3.81 21.22 -4.37
CA ILE A 276 2.38 20.94 -4.35
C ILE A 276 1.98 20.32 -5.69
N ILE A 277 1.33 19.16 -5.61
CA ILE A 277 0.57 18.58 -6.71
C ILE A 277 -0.88 18.98 -6.51
N ASP A 278 -1.42 19.80 -7.40
CA ASP A 278 -2.79 20.28 -7.32
C ASP A 278 -3.81 19.22 -7.78
N SER A 279 -5.10 19.52 -7.63
CA SER A 279 -6.19 18.64 -8.06
C SER A 279 -6.25 18.37 -9.58
N ASN A 280 -5.41 19.03 -10.38
CA ASN A 280 -5.24 18.82 -11.83
C ASN A 280 -3.95 18.07 -12.17
N ASN A 281 -3.23 17.55 -11.16
CA ASN A 281 -1.90 16.96 -11.29
C ASN A 281 -0.83 17.95 -11.79
N GLN A 282 -1.04 19.26 -11.63
CA GLN A 282 0.01 20.25 -11.88
C GLN A 282 0.95 20.28 -10.68
N VAL A 283 2.24 20.17 -10.95
CA VAL A 283 3.29 20.24 -9.95
C VAL A 283 3.85 21.67 -9.91
N LYS A 284 3.91 22.25 -8.71
CA LYS A 284 4.53 23.57 -8.49
C LYS A 284 5.41 23.51 -7.25
N PHE A 285 6.57 24.15 -7.33
CA PHE A 285 7.50 24.29 -6.23
C PHE A 285 7.55 25.74 -5.75
N TYR A 286 7.51 25.94 -4.44
CA TYR A 286 7.57 27.25 -3.78
C TYR A 286 8.77 27.30 -2.84
N ASP A 287 9.75 28.13 -3.19
CA ASP A 287 11.01 28.30 -2.46
C ASP A 287 10.80 29.12 -1.18
N SER A 288 11.17 28.55 -0.02
CA SER A 288 11.07 29.17 1.30
C SER A 288 11.87 30.48 1.46
N SER A 289 12.85 30.74 0.58
CA SER A 289 13.57 32.02 0.54
C SER A 289 12.75 33.16 -0.08
N LYS A 290 11.67 32.83 -0.81
CA LYS A 290 10.80 33.78 -1.53
C LYS A 290 9.39 33.85 -0.96
N PHE A 291 8.95 32.77 -0.33
CA PHE A 291 7.58 32.60 0.14
C PHE A 291 7.54 32.14 1.60
N SER A 292 6.52 32.58 2.32
CA SER A 292 6.09 31.98 3.58
C SER A 292 4.80 31.20 3.37
N PHE A 293 4.48 30.31 4.32
CA PHE A 293 3.37 29.38 4.21
C PHE A 293 2.47 29.45 5.44
N SER A 294 1.16 29.35 5.21
CA SER A 294 0.14 29.11 6.25
C SER A 294 -0.88 28.09 5.75
N THR A 295 -1.59 27.45 6.67
CA THR A 295 -2.66 26.50 6.34
C THR A 295 -4.03 27.13 6.57
N PHE A 296 -5.01 26.73 5.77
CA PHE A 296 -6.41 27.13 5.94
C PHE A 296 -7.34 25.93 5.78
N TYR A 297 -8.56 26.05 6.31
CA TYR A 297 -9.61 25.06 6.09
C TYR A 297 -10.27 25.27 4.73
N ASN A 298 -10.29 24.23 3.90
CA ASN A 298 -10.85 24.28 2.56
C ASN A 298 -12.38 24.36 2.60
N MET A 299 -12.92 25.55 2.36
CA MET A 299 -14.36 25.80 2.36
C MET A 299 -15.12 25.04 1.26
N LEU A 300 -14.44 24.54 0.22
CA LEU A 300 -15.06 23.69 -0.80
C LEU A 300 -15.40 22.30 -0.28
N TYR A 301 -14.78 21.89 0.83
CA TYR A 301 -15.19 20.70 1.55
C TYR A 301 -16.47 21.00 2.33
N MET A 302 -17.59 20.48 1.81
CA MET A 302 -18.84 20.37 2.54
C MET A 302 -19.09 18.88 2.77
N PRO A 303 -19.13 18.39 4.02
CA PRO A 303 -19.53 17.01 4.26
C PRO A 303 -20.95 16.81 3.72
N ASP A 304 -21.16 15.70 3.02
CA ASP A 304 -22.49 15.32 2.54
C ASP A 304 -23.43 15.24 3.75
N GLY A 305 -24.39 16.17 3.84
CA GLY A 305 -25.31 16.28 4.98
C GLY A 305 -25.66 17.70 5.42
N CYS A 306 -24.87 18.73 5.08
CA CYS A 306 -25.22 20.12 5.39
C CYS A 306 -26.13 20.81 4.35
N GLY A 307 -26.88 20.02 3.57
CA GLY A 307 -27.80 20.50 2.53
C GLY A 307 -29.30 20.39 2.88
N GLY A 308 -29.65 19.93 4.08
CA GLY A 308 -31.05 19.69 4.46
C GLY A 308 -31.39 20.27 5.82
N ASN A 309 -32.18 21.35 5.81
CA ASN A 309 -32.97 21.90 6.92
C ASN A 309 -32.26 21.95 8.29
N CYS A 310 -31.76 23.14 8.66
CA CYS A 310 -31.14 23.44 9.97
C CYS A 310 -32.07 23.29 11.20
N SER A 311 -33.25 22.68 11.04
CA SER A 311 -34.27 22.50 12.07
C SER A 311 -34.13 21.19 12.87
N SER A 312 -33.18 20.30 12.51
CA SER A 312 -32.93 19.04 13.23
C SER A 312 -31.62 18.99 14.04
N CYS A 313 -30.78 20.03 13.96
CA CYS A 313 -29.54 20.10 14.75
C CYS A 313 -29.84 20.54 16.19
N LYS A 314 -30.14 19.57 17.07
CA LYS A 314 -30.00 19.78 18.52
C LYS A 314 -28.53 19.65 18.91
N GLY A 315 -27.81 20.76 19.00
CA GLY A 315 -26.45 20.71 19.56
C GLY A 315 -25.47 21.83 19.23
N CYS A 316 -25.87 22.93 18.59
CA CYS A 316 -25.00 24.11 18.53
C CYS A 316 -25.15 24.89 19.84
N VAL A 317 -24.25 24.63 20.80
CA VAL A 317 -23.86 25.56 21.87
C VAL A 317 -22.35 25.67 21.83
#